data_AF-A8DJL5-F1
#
_entry.id   AF-A8DJL5-F1
#
_cell.length_a   1.000
_cell.length_b   1.000
_cell.length_c   1.000
_cell.angle_alpha   90.00
_cell.angle_beta   90.00
_cell.angle_gamma   90.00
#
_symmetry.space_group_name_H-M   'P 1'
#
loop_
_entity.id
_entity.type
_entity.pdbx_description
1 polymer ?
#
loop_
_entity_poly.entity_id
_entity_poly.type
_entity_poly.pdbx_seq_one_letter_code
_entity_poly.pdbx_strand_id
1 'polypeptide(L)'
;MFEQFLKALFVTAWIGIGLLLVFAVTAWLSGWQLPALTPRLALDIGMGVVCLVWLLLILTVPWDIHFKARAVQFELERSRDAGLTVSDERLTYVKRTQRTTLWVALGLHVFSAIVVGGLTHFTHGSVGYWFAGFYLVTMVFRPFGAAYEYLHRKLSDIGEEARFPRDDTLKLKSDLAEVRAELAALHSRMAQVSEELSKLTSANAKAHQDILALQSAIERAEQSFKSRIGQMSDEIERALSRTFDQQDIVNGLRAFARLIKSA
;
A
#
# COMPACT_ATOMS: atom_id res chain seq x y z
N MET A 1 -14.79 13.72 -12.18
CA MET A 1 -15.45 14.09 -13.47
C MET A 1 -15.98 15.52 -13.41
N PHE A 2 -16.77 15.88 -12.40
CA PHE A 2 -17.31 17.23 -12.19
C PHE A 2 -16.23 18.32 -12.05
N GLU A 3 -15.12 18.08 -11.35
CA GLU A 3 -14.04 19.06 -11.24
C GLU A 3 -13.28 19.32 -12.55
N GLN A 4 -13.02 18.28 -13.36
CA GLN A 4 -12.41 18.46 -14.68
C GLN A 4 -13.34 19.21 -15.62
N PHE A 5 -14.65 18.95 -15.50
CA PHE A 5 -15.70 19.70 -16.21
C PHE A 5 -15.70 21.18 -15.78
N LEU A 6 -15.65 21.49 -14.49
CA LEU A 6 -15.55 22.88 -14.01
C LEU A 6 -14.27 23.56 -14.49
N LYS A 7 -13.12 22.87 -14.47
CA LYS A 7 -11.85 23.44 -14.95
C LYS A 7 -11.89 23.73 -16.45
N ALA A 8 -12.43 22.82 -17.26
CA ALA A 8 -12.57 23.06 -18.70
C ALA A 8 -13.57 24.17 -19.02
N LEU A 9 -14.69 24.23 -18.27
CA LEU A 9 -15.69 25.29 -18.40
C LEU A 9 -15.14 26.65 -17.96
N PHE A 10 -14.29 26.67 -16.92
CA PHE A 10 -13.58 27.84 -16.46
C PHE A 10 -12.57 28.34 -17.51
N VAL A 11 -11.71 27.46 -18.05
CA VAL A 11 -10.72 27.83 -19.08
C VAL A 11 -11.40 28.34 -20.36
N THR A 12 -12.45 27.67 -20.83
CA THR A 12 -13.20 28.11 -22.01
C THR A 12 -13.96 29.43 -21.76
N ALA A 13 -14.51 29.62 -20.55
CA ALA A 13 -15.10 30.89 -20.15
C ALA A 13 -14.06 32.02 -20.11
N TRP A 14 -12.85 31.79 -19.61
CA TRP A 14 -11.77 32.79 -19.60
C TRP A 14 -11.28 33.15 -21.00
N ILE A 15 -11.19 32.18 -21.91
CA ILE A 15 -10.89 32.45 -23.32
C ILE A 15 -12.02 33.29 -23.95
N GLY A 16 -13.28 32.95 -23.66
CA GLY A 16 -14.44 33.72 -24.11
C GLY A 16 -14.45 35.16 -23.56
N ILE A 17 -14.14 35.34 -22.28
CA ILE A 17 -14.00 36.66 -21.63
C ILE A 17 -12.83 37.44 -22.25
N GLY A 18 -11.70 36.77 -22.50
CA GLY A 18 -10.54 37.39 -23.16
C GLY A 18 -10.87 37.87 -24.58
N LEU A 19 -11.58 37.06 -25.36
CA LEU A 19 -12.07 37.45 -26.70
C LEU A 19 -13.08 38.59 -26.63
N LEU A 20 -13.99 38.59 -25.67
CA LEU A 20 -14.94 39.69 -25.43
C LEU A 20 -14.23 40.98 -25.03
N LEU A 21 -13.17 40.90 -24.22
CA LEU A 21 -12.35 42.05 -23.85
C LEU A 21 -11.59 42.61 -25.06
N VAL A 22 -10.98 41.75 -25.87
CA VAL A 22 -10.31 42.18 -27.12
C VAL A 22 -11.33 42.83 -28.07
N PHE A 23 -12.52 42.24 -28.21
CA PHE A 23 -13.60 42.82 -29.00
C PHE A 23 -14.07 44.18 -28.44
N ALA A 24 -14.24 44.31 -27.13
CA ALA A 24 -14.65 45.56 -26.50
C ALA A 24 -13.60 46.67 -26.68
N VAL A 25 -12.31 46.34 -26.51
CA VAL A 25 -11.20 47.27 -26.73
C VAL A 25 -11.11 47.69 -28.19
N THR A 26 -11.22 46.75 -29.14
CA THR A 26 -11.18 47.06 -30.58
C THR A 26 -12.39 47.88 -31.03
N ALA A 27 -13.60 47.57 -30.54
CA ALA A 27 -14.81 48.35 -30.80
C ALA A 27 -14.72 49.77 -30.23
N TRP A 28 -14.12 49.93 -29.04
CA TRP A 28 -13.87 51.24 -28.43
C TRP A 28 -12.87 52.06 -29.25
N LEU A 29 -11.75 51.45 -29.65
CA LEU A 29 -10.71 52.09 -30.47
C LEU A 29 -11.22 52.46 -31.87
N SER A 30 -12.15 51.69 -32.44
CA SER A 30 -12.74 51.98 -33.75
C SER A 30 -13.87 53.02 -33.71
N GLY A 31 -14.21 53.56 -32.53
CA GLY A 31 -15.32 54.50 -32.38
C GLY A 31 -16.70 53.87 -32.63
N TRP A 32 -16.83 52.55 -32.47
CA TRP A 32 -18.08 51.84 -32.71
C TRP A 32 -19.11 52.23 -31.65
N GLN A 33 -20.14 52.96 -32.05
CA GLN A 33 -21.25 53.28 -31.16
C GLN A 33 -22.13 52.03 -31.00
N LEU A 34 -22.32 51.59 -29.75
CA LEU A 34 -23.23 50.47 -29.45
C LEU A 34 -24.63 50.83 -29.96
N PRO A 35 -25.25 50.02 -30.82
CA PRO A 35 -26.63 50.24 -31.21
C PRO A 35 -27.50 50.22 -29.95
N ALA A 36 -28.51 51.09 -29.91
CA ALA A 36 -29.46 51.11 -28.81
C ALA A 36 -30.02 49.70 -28.56
N LEU A 37 -30.10 49.29 -27.30
CA LEU A 37 -30.63 47.99 -26.88
C LEU A 37 -32.11 47.90 -27.26
N THR A 38 -32.38 47.47 -28.48
CA THR A 38 -33.73 47.13 -28.91
C THR A 38 -34.17 45.81 -28.25
N PRO A 39 -35.46 45.63 -27.94
CA PRO A 39 -35.96 44.38 -27.37
C PRO A 39 -35.59 43.15 -28.20
N ARG A 40 -35.52 43.30 -29.53
CA ARG A 40 -35.08 42.25 -30.46
C ARG A 40 -33.61 41.87 -30.23
N LEU A 41 -32.71 42.86 -30.15
CA LEU A 41 -31.30 42.61 -29.89
C LEU A 41 -31.08 41.94 -28.52
N ALA A 42 -31.85 42.35 -27.49
CA ALA A 42 -31.79 41.72 -26.18
C ALA A 42 -32.20 40.23 -26.22
N LEU A 43 -33.25 39.90 -26.97
CA LEU A 43 -33.67 38.51 -27.19
C LEU A 43 -32.64 37.70 -27.99
N ASP A 44 -32.04 38.28 -29.03
CA ASP A 44 -31.00 37.63 -29.83
C ASP A 44 -29.75 37.33 -28.99
N ILE A 45 -29.33 38.25 -28.11
CA ILE A 45 -28.23 38.04 -27.16
C ILE A 45 -28.59 36.94 -26.16
N GLY A 46 -29.79 37.00 -25.56
CA GLY A 46 -30.25 35.99 -24.62
C GLY A 46 -30.28 34.58 -25.24
N MET A 47 -30.80 34.48 -26.47
CA MET A 47 -30.80 33.24 -27.25
C MET A 47 -29.37 32.76 -27.53
N GLY A 48 -28.47 33.67 -27.89
CA GLY A 48 -27.06 33.35 -28.14
C GLY A 48 -26.36 32.79 -26.90
N VAL A 49 -26.59 33.38 -25.72
CA VAL A 49 -26.03 32.87 -24.46
C VAL A 49 -26.57 31.48 -24.13
N VAL A 50 -27.87 31.27 -24.27
CA VAL A 50 -28.49 29.95 -24.04
C VAL A 50 -27.94 28.90 -25.00
N CYS A 51 -27.85 29.22 -26.29
CA CYS A 51 -27.28 28.33 -27.30
C CYS A 51 -25.81 28.02 -27.00
N LEU A 52 -25.02 29.00 -26.57
CA LEU A 52 -23.61 28.80 -26.23
C LEU A 52 -23.44 27.90 -25.00
N VAL A 53 -24.20 28.12 -23.93
CA VAL A 53 -24.17 27.26 -22.74
C VAL A 53 -24.59 25.83 -23.10
N TRP A 54 -25.65 25.68 -23.89
CA TRP A 54 -26.09 24.38 -24.39
C TRP A 54 -25.01 23.72 -25.25
N LEU A 55 -24.39 24.47 -26.17
CA LEU A 55 -23.30 23.99 -27.01
C LEU A 55 -22.13 23.45 -26.18
N LEU A 56 -21.72 24.17 -25.12
CA LEU A 56 -20.66 23.70 -24.23
C LEU A 56 -21.03 22.40 -23.51
N LEU A 57 -22.27 22.29 -23.04
CA LEU A 57 -22.76 21.07 -22.37
C LEU A 57 -22.68 19.86 -23.29
N ILE A 58 -23.19 19.99 -24.52
CA ILE A 58 -23.23 18.87 -25.47
C ILE A 58 -21.86 18.58 -26.09
N LEU A 59 -20.96 19.56 -26.12
CA LEU A 59 -19.57 19.39 -26.57
C LEU A 59 -18.72 18.64 -25.53
N THR A 60 -19.07 18.74 -24.25
CA THR A 60 -18.24 18.20 -23.16
C THR A 60 -18.77 16.87 -22.64
N VAL A 61 -20.00 16.83 -22.13
CA VAL A 61 -20.49 15.71 -21.32
C VAL A 61 -20.59 14.41 -22.13
N PRO A 62 -21.29 14.35 -23.28
CA PRO A 62 -21.44 13.10 -24.03
C PRO A 62 -20.11 12.55 -24.54
N TRP A 63 -19.25 13.46 -25.02
CA TRP A 63 -17.95 13.11 -25.56
C TRP A 63 -16.96 12.64 -24.49
N ASP A 64 -16.94 13.27 -23.32
CA ASP A 64 -16.06 12.86 -22.21
C ASP A 64 -16.39 11.43 -21.75
N ILE A 65 -17.68 11.10 -21.64
CA ILE A 65 -18.12 9.73 -21.31
C ILE A 65 -17.72 8.75 -22.42
N HIS A 66 -17.89 9.11 -23.69
CA HIS A 66 -17.49 8.27 -24.82
C HIS A 66 -15.99 7.95 -24.80
N PHE A 67 -15.13 8.97 -24.68
CA PHE A 67 -13.68 8.77 -24.69
C PHE A 67 -13.17 8.07 -23.43
N LYS A 68 -13.80 8.30 -22.27
CA LYS A 68 -13.51 7.53 -21.05
C LYS A 68 -13.89 6.06 -21.21
N ALA A 69 -15.07 5.77 -21.75
CA ALA A 69 -15.48 4.39 -22.02
C ALA A 69 -14.52 3.71 -23.00
N ARG A 70 -14.08 4.42 -24.06
CA ARG A 70 -13.08 3.90 -25.00
C ARG A 70 -11.72 3.62 -24.36
N ALA A 71 -11.25 4.50 -23.47
CA ALA A 71 -10.00 4.31 -22.74
C ALA A 71 -10.07 3.10 -21.81
N VAL A 72 -11.15 2.98 -21.03
CA VAL A 72 -11.38 1.83 -20.14
C VAL A 72 -11.50 0.53 -20.94
N GLN A 73 -12.17 0.54 -22.09
CA GLN A 73 -12.24 -0.63 -22.97
C GLN A 73 -10.83 -1.10 -23.38
N PHE A 74 -9.97 -0.16 -23.80
CA PHE A 74 -8.60 -0.46 -24.21
C PHE A 74 -7.79 -1.10 -23.07
N GLU A 75 -7.91 -0.58 -21.85
CA GLU A 75 -7.25 -1.14 -20.66
C GLU A 75 -7.77 -2.54 -20.29
N LEU A 76 -9.09 -2.75 -20.38
CA LEU A 76 -9.70 -4.06 -20.12
C LEU A 76 -9.26 -5.11 -21.17
N GLU A 77 -9.21 -4.73 -22.44
CA GLU A 77 -8.72 -5.61 -23.51
C GLU A 77 -7.23 -5.93 -23.32
N ARG A 78 -6.40 -4.93 -23.01
CA ARG A 78 -4.97 -5.14 -22.68
C ARG A 78 -4.78 -6.06 -21.47
N SER A 79 -5.59 -5.90 -20.43
CA SER A 79 -5.53 -6.74 -19.23
C SER A 79 -5.91 -8.19 -19.52
N ARG A 80 -6.92 -8.39 -20.37
CA ARG A 80 -7.33 -9.73 -20.83
C ARG A 80 -6.25 -10.40 -21.66
N ASP A 81 -5.61 -9.66 -22.57
CA ASP A 81 -4.51 -10.17 -23.38
C ASP A 81 -3.27 -10.51 -22.53
N ALA A 82 -3.10 -9.85 -21.38
CA ALA A 82 -2.09 -10.17 -20.38
C ALA A 82 -2.47 -11.35 -19.45
N GLY A 83 -3.62 -12.00 -19.67
CA GLY A 83 -4.08 -13.15 -18.88
C GLY A 83 -4.70 -12.80 -17.53
N LEU A 84 -5.02 -11.52 -17.27
CA LEU A 84 -5.73 -11.12 -16.05
C LEU A 84 -7.22 -11.46 -16.15
N THR A 85 -7.82 -11.86 -15.03
CA THR A 85 -9.24 -12.20 -14.95
C THR A 85 -10.10 -10.94 -15.08
N VAL A 86 -10.56 -10.63 -16.28
CA VAL A 86 -11.52 -9.56 -16.58
C VAL A 86 -12.91 -10.18 -16.76
N SER A 87 -13.95 -9.61 -16.15
CA SER A 87 -15.31 -10.14 -16.37
C SER A 87 -15.88 -9.66 -17.71
N ASP A 88 -16.46 -10.60 -18.47
CA ASP A 88 -17.06 -10.32 -19.78
C ASP A 88 -18.25 -9.35 -19.68
N GLU A 89 -18.95 -9.37 -18.55
CA GLU A 89 -20.05 -8.44 -18.26
C GLU A 89 -19.57 -6.98 -18.23
N ARG A 90 -18.42 -6.71 -17.58
CA ARG A 90 -17.83 -5.37 -17.51
C ARG A 90 -17.40 -4.89 -18.89
N LEU A 91 -16.77 -5.76 -19.68
CA LEU A 91 -16.37 -5.43 -21.04
C LEU A 91 -17.58 -5.09 -21.93
N THR A 92 -18.65 -5.87 -21.81
CA THR A 92 -19.90 -5.66 -22.57
C THR A 92 -20.58 -4.35 -22.17
N TYR A 93 -20.65 -4.05 -20.87
CA TYR A 93 -21.20 -2.78 -20.36
C TYR A 93 -20.43 -1.57 -20.91
N VAL A 94 -19.09 -1.62 -20.89
CA VAL A 94 -18.24 -0.53 -21.38
C VAL A 94 -18.41 -0.35 -22.89
N LYS A 95 -18.43 -1.43 -23.68
CA LYS A 95 -18.68 -1.37 -25.14
C LYS A 95 -20.04 -0.79 -25.47
N ARG A 96 -21.09 -1.20 -24.74
CA ARG A 96 -22.42 -0.63 -24.90
C ARG A 96 -22.42 0.86 -24.60
N THR A 97 -21.82 1.26 -23.47
CA THR A 97 -21.72 2.66 -23.04
C THR A 97 -20.97 3.51 -24.06
N GLN A 98 -19.85 3.03 -24.59
CA GLN A 98 -19.09 3.70 -25.63
C GLN A 98 -19.93 3.94 -26.89
N ARG A 99 -20.67 2.93 -27.36
CA ARG A 99 -21.50 3.05 -28.56
C ARG A 99 -22.71 3.95 -28.33
N THR A 100 -23.41 3.82 -27.21
CA THR A 100 -24.60 4.64 -26.93
C THR A 100 -24.24 6.11 -26.77
N THR A 101 -23.17 6.42 -26.05
CA THR A 101 -22.71 7.80 -25.82
C THR A 101 -22.23 8.48 -27.10
N LEU A 102 -21.66 7.74 -28.06
CA LEU A 102 -21.37 8.26 -29.39
C LEU A 102 -22.65 8.73 -30.09
N TRP A 103 -23.67 7.86 -30.16
CA TRP A 103 -24.94 8.21 -30.79
C TRP A 103 -25.66 9.35 -30.07
N VAL A 104 -25.58 9.41 -28.74
CA VAL A 104 -26.10 10.54 -27.96
C VAL A 104 -25.37 11.82 -28.32
N ALA A 105 -24.03 11.81 -28.40
CA ALA A 105 -23.25 12.99 -28.75
C ALA A 105 -23.63 13.52 -30.14
N LEU A 106 -23.57 12.67 -31.16
CA LEU A 106 -23.92 13.04 -32.54
C LEU A 106 -25.37 13.48 -32.65
N GLY A 107 -26.28 12.71 -32.06
CA GLY A 107 -27.72 12.98 -32.10
C GLY A 107 -28.06 14.32 -31.47
N LEU A 108 -27.44 14.67 -30.35
CA LEU A 108 -27.71 15.92 -29.65
C LEU A 108 -27.25 17.15 -30.44
N HIS A 109 -26.12 17.05 -31.15
CA HIS A 109 -25.65 18.10 -32.06
C HIS A 109 -26.56 18.24 -33.29
N VAL A 110 -26.90 17.15 -33.97
CA VAL A 110 -27.80 17.19 -35.14
C VAL A 110 -29.18 17.72 -34.74
N PHE A 111 -29.74 17.20 -33.64
CA PHE A 111 -31.03 17.63 -33.13
C PHE A 111 -31.02 19.12 -32.78
N SER A 112 -29.99 19.60 -32.07
CA SER A 112 -29.87 21.02 -31.73
C SER A 112 -29.74 21.90 -32.98
N ALA A 113 -28.98 21.46 -33.99
CA ALA A 113 -28.87 22.17 -35.26
C ALA A 113 -30.21 22.28 -36.00
N ILE A 114 -30.99 21.19 -36.04
CA ILE A 114 -32.32 21.17 -36.65
C ILE A 114 -33.28 22.08 -35.88
N VAL A 115 -33.32 21.99 -34.55
CA VAL A 115 -34.22 22.81 -33.72
C VAL A 115 -33.91 24.29 -33.88
N VAL A 116 -32.64 24.68 -33.77
CA VAL A 116 -32.24 26.09 -33.87
C VAL A 116 -32.41 26.60 -35.30
N GLY A 117 -32.03 25.82 -36.32
CA GLY A 117 -32.24 26.18 -37.72
C GLY A 117 -33.73 26.33 -38.08
N GLY A 118 -34.57 25.42 -37.60
CA GLY A 118 -36.01 25.47 -37.77
C GLY A 118 -36.63 26.68 -37.06
N LEU A 119 -36.28 26.93 -35.80
CA LEU A 119 -36.76 28.09 -35.06
C LEU A 119 -36.36 29.40 -35.76
N THR A 120 -35.13 29.47 -36.27
CA THR A 120 -34.61 30.62 -37.02
C THR A 120 -35.41 30.88 -38.29
N HIS A 121 -35.80 29.82 -39.00
CA HIS A 121 -36.67 29.92 -40.16
C HIS A 121 -38.02 30.55 -39.82
N PHE A 122 -38.66 30.15 -38.72
CA PHE A 122 -39.93 30.71 -38.29
C PHE A 122 -39.81 32.14 -37.75
N THR A 123 -38.74 32.47 -37.03
CA THR A 123 -38.53 33.78 -36.42
C THR A 123 -37.94 34.82 -37.37
N HIS A 124 -37.59 34.42 -38.61
CA HIS A 124 -36.92 35.26 -39.60
C HIS A 124 -35.63 35.91 -39.07
N GLY A 125 -35.00 35.26 -38.09
CA GLY A 125 -33.70 35.65 -37.55
C GLY A 125 -32.56 35.19 -38.47
N SER A 126 -31.39 35.81 -38.37
CA SER A 126 -30.18 35.36 -39.09
C SER A 126 -29.18 34.64 -38.18
N VAL A 127 -29.19 34.96 -36.88
CA VAL A 127 -28.20 34.50 -35.90
C VAL A 127 -28.26 32.98 -35.68
N GLY A 128 -29.45 32.37 -35.66
CA GLY A 128 -29.55 30.95 -35.33
C GLY A 128 -29.04 30.00 -36.43
N TYR A 129 -28.96 30.43 -37.70
CA TYR A 129 -28.29 29.64 -38.74
C TYR A 129 -26.80 29.47 -38.45
N TRP A 130 -26.14 30.51 -37.90
CA TRP A 130 -24.74 30.41 -37.46
C TRP A 130 -24.59 29.41 -36.33
N PHE A 131 -25.49 29.44 -35.33
CA PHE A 131 -25.48 28.46 -34.25
C PHE A 131 -25.75 27.04 -34.73
N ALA A 132 -26.68 26.84 -35.67
CA ALA A 132 -26.90 25.54 -36.31
C ALA A 132 -25.63 25.03 -36.99
N GLY A 133 -24.92 25.90 -37.71
CA GLY A 133 -23.61 25.59 -38.29
C GLY A 133 -22.56 25.22 -37.23
N PHE A 134 -22.48 25.98 -36.13
CA PHE A 134 -21.56 25.69 -35.03
C PHE A 134 -21.83 24.34 -34.37
N TYR A 135 -23.10 23.97 -34.15
CA TYR A 135 -23.45 22.64 -33.65
C TYR A 135 -22.91 21.52 -34.55
N LEU A 136 -22.99 21.67 -35.87
CA LEU A 136 -22.48 20.66 -36.80
C LEU A 136 -20.94 20.63 -36.84
N VAL A 137 -20.30 21.80 -36.96
CA VAL A 137 -18.84 21.92 -37.08
C VAL A 137 -18.15 21.46 -35.81
N THR A 138 -18.70 21.75 -34.63
CA THR A 138 -18.06 21.41 -33.36
C THR A 138 -18.04 19.90 -33.06
N MET A 139 -18.78 19.07 -33.82
CA MET A 139 -18.72 17.62 -33.70
C MET A 139 -17.31 17.06 -33.91
N VAL A 140 -16.46 17.72 -34.71
CA VAL A 140 -15.10 17.22 -35.00
C VAL A 140 -14.04 17.73 -34.02
N PHE A 141 -14.29 18.82 -33.29
CA PHE A 141 -13.28 19.42 -32.42
C PHE A 141 -12.92 18.54 -31.23
N ARG A 142 -13.92 17.92 -30.58
CA ARG A 142 -13.66 17.08 -29.41
C ARG A 142 -12.93 15.78 -29.75
N PRO A 143 -13.27 15.05 -30.82
CA PRO A 143 -12.45 13.96 -31.35
C PRO A 143 -10.99 14.34 -31.61
N PHE A 144 -10.76 15.53 -32.17
CA PHE A 144 -9.40 16.00 -32.44
C PHE A 144 -8.61 16.24 -31.14
N GLY A 145 -9.24 16.85 -30.14
CA GLY A 145 -8.64 17.00 -28.80
C GLY A 145 -8.28 15.67 -28.15
N ALA A 146 -9.19 14.68 -28.22
CA ALA A 146 -8.93 13.35 -27.69
C ALA A 146 -7.79 12.61 -28.44
N ALA A 147 -7.68 12.81 -29.76
CA ALA A 147 -6.57 12.28 -30.55
C ALA A 147 -5.23 12.89 -30.14
N TYR A 148 -5.19 14.21 -29.90
CA TYR A 148 -4.01 14.90 -29.39
C TYR A 148 -3.60 14.39 -28.00
N GLU A 149 -4.56 14.27 -27.07
CA GLU A 149 -4.29 13.73 -25.73
C GLU A 149 -3.77 12.27 -25.78
N TYR A 150 -4.30 11.46 -26.70
CA TYR A 150 -3.82 10.10 -26.91
C TYR A 150 -2.38 10.10 -27.43
N LEU A 151 -2.07 10.94 -28.43
CA LEU A 151 -0.72 11.06 -28.97
C LEU A 151 0.27 11.54 -27.92
N HIS A 152 -0.12 12.55 -27.13
CA HIS A 152 0.70 13.08 -26.05
C HIS A 152 0.99 12.02 -24.98
N ARG A 153 -0.05 11.28 -24.53
CA ARG A 153 0.12 10.16 -23.60
C ARG A 153 1.06 9.11 -24.17
N LYS A 154 0.86 8.69 -25.41
CA LYS A 154 1.72 7.70 -26.06
C LYS A 154 3.18 8.15 -26.17
N LEU A 155 3.41 9.41 -26.51
CA LEU A 155 4.77 9.98 -26.54
C LEU A 155 5.38 10.06 -25.14
N SER A 156 4.57 10.37 -24.12
CA SER A 156 5.00 10.34 -22.72
C SER A 156 5.38 8.94 -22.28
N ASP A 157 4.56 7.93 -22.59
CA ASP A 157 4.83 6.53 -22.26
C ASP A 157 6.13 6.05 -22.91
N ILE A 158 6.34 6.36 -24.21
CA ILE A 158 7.59 6.04 -24.92
C ILE A 158 8.77 6.79 -24.30
N GLY A 159 8.59 8.06 -23.92
CA GLY A 159 9.61 8.85 -23.26
C GLY A 159 9.98 8.31 -21.87
N GLU A 160 9.01 7.77 -21.14
CA GLU A 160 9.20 7.14 -19.84
C GLU A 160 9.90 5.79 -19.99
N GLU A 161 9.50 4.94 -20.94
CA GLU A 161 10.19 3.69 -21.28
C GLU A 161 11.64 3.94 -21.74
N ALA A 162 11.89 5.04 -22.45
CA ALA A 162 13.24 5.46 -22.83
C ALA A 162 14.07 5.98 -21.63
N ARG A 163 13.41 6.57 -20.62
CA ARG A 163 14.06 7.09 -19.41
C ARG A 163 14.31 5.99 -18.37
N PHE A 164 13.46 4.98 -18.30
CA PHE A 164 13.56 3.84 -17.38
C PHE A 164 13.46 2.52 -18.17
N PRO A 165 14.60 2.02 -18.70
CA PRO A 165 14.64 0.79 -19.46
C PRO A 165 14.07 -0.39 -18.67
N ARG A 166 13.45 -1.35 -19.36
CA ARG A 166 12.94 -2.59 -18.75
C ARG A 166 14.01 -3.35 -17.96
N ASP A 167 15.27 -3.22 -18.34
CA ASP A 167 16.40 -3.81 -17.62
C ASP A 167 16.50 -3.32 -16.17
N ASP A 168 16.23 -2.05 -15.89
CA ASP A 168 16.27 -1.52 -14.52
C ASP A 168 15.17 -2.14 -13.65
N THR A 169 13.99 -2.39 -14.22
CA THR A 169 12.89 -3.06 -13.51
C THR A 169 13.12 -4.55 -13.33
N LEU A 170 13.79 -5.20 -14.28
CA LEU A 170 14.19 -6.60 -14.17
C LEU A 170 15.27 -6.76 -13.10
N LYS A 171 16.25 -5.85 -13.07
CA LYS A 171 17.26 -5.77 -12.02
C LYS A 171 16.63 -5.53 -10.65
N LEU A 172 15.67 -4.61 -10.55
CA LEU A 172 14.96 -4.40 -9.28
C LEU A 172 14.22 -5.65 -8.79
N LYS A 173 13.62 -6.42 -9.71
CA LYS A 173 12.96 -7.70 -9.38
C LYS A 173 13.96 -8.77 -8.94
N SER A 174 15.12 -8.87 -9.58
CA SER A 174 16.17 -9.79 -9.14
C SER A 174 16.71 -9.40 -7.78
N ASP A 175 17.00 -8.12 -7.57
CA ASP A 175 17.52 -7.59 -6.31
C ASP A 175 16.50 -7.83 -5.18
N LEU A 176 15.20 -7.63 -5.45
CA LEU A 176 14.14 -7.92 -4.47
C LEU A 176 14.01 -9.42 -4.16
N ALA A 177 14.21 -10.30 -5.15
CA ALA A 177 14.20 -11.74 -4.94
C ALA A 177 15.39 -12.19 -4.09
N GLU A 178 16.57 -11.62 -4.32
CA GLU A 178 17.78 -11.85 -3.53
C GLU A 178 17.60 -11.39 -2.09
N VAL A 179 17.12 -10.16 -1.87
CA VAL A 179 16.83 -9.63 -0.51
C VAL A 179 15.83 -10.52 0.23
N ARG A 180 14.80 -11.05 -0.45
CA ARG A 180 13.85 -11.98 0.18
C ARG A 180 14.51 -13.30 0.59
N ALA A 181 15.42 -13.83 -0.23
CA ALA A 181 16.15 -15.04 0.08
C ALA A 181 17.08 -14.82 1.29
N GLU A 182 17.79 -13.68 1.34
CA GLU A 182 18.62 -13.30 2.47
C GLU A 182 17.80 -13.13 3.76
N LEU A 183 16.62 -12.51 3.68
CA LEU A 183 15.73 -12.34 4.83
C LEU A 183 15.24 -13.69 5.38
N ALA A 184 14.90 -14.64 4.50
CA ALA A 184 14.51 -15.99 4.89
C ALA A 184 15.68 -16.74 5.55
N ALA A 185 16.89 -16.61 5.00
CA ALA A 185 18.09 -17.19 5.60
C ALA A 185 18.39 -16.58 6.98
N LEU A 186 18.27 -15.26 7.13
CA LEU A 186 18.45 -14.57 8.41
C LEU A 186 17.44 -15.04 9.46
N HIS A 187 16.17 -15.24 9.06
CA HIS A 187 15.13 -15.74 9.96
C HIS A 187 15.44 -17.16 10.45
N SER A 188 15.93 -18.04 9.56
CA SER A 188 16.35 -19.40 9.93
C SER A 188 17.53 -19.40 10.91
N ARG A 189 18.52 -18.53 10.70
CA ARG A 189 19.64 -18.35 11.62
C ARG A 189 19.20 -17.85 12.99
N MET A 190 18.26 -16.88 13.05
CA MET A 190 17.70 -16.42 14.31
C MET A 190 16.96 -17.54 15.07
N ALA A 191 16.22 -18.39 14.36
CA ALA A 191 15.56 -19.54 14.97
C ALA A 191 16.57 -20.54 15.55
N GLN A 192 17.65 -20.85 14.82
CA GLN A 192 18.73 -21.72 15.31
C GLN A 192 19.43 -21.15 16.54
N VAL A 193 19.80 -19.86 16.51
CA VAL A 193 20.43 -19.18 17.66
C VAL A 193 19.50 -19.21 18.87
N SER A 194 18.20 -18.99 18.69
CA SER A 194 17.22 -19.06 19.78
C SER A 194 17.13 -20.47 20.38
N GLU A 195 17.17 -21.51 19.55
CA GLU A 195 17.17 -22.90 20.02
C GLU A 195 18.46 -23.23 20.78
N GLU A 196 19.63 -22.84 20.27
CA GLU A 196 20.92 -23.02 20.95
C GLU A 196 20.95 -22.30 22.31
N LEU A 197 20.44 -21.07 22.37
CA LEU A 197 20.35 -20.31 23.60
C LEU A 197 19.47 -21.03 24.64
N SER A 198 18.34 -21.59 24.22
CA SER A 198 17.46 -22.37 25.10
C SER A 198 18.14 -23.64 25.65
N LYS A 199 18.89 -24.35 24.80
CA LYS A 199 19.69 -25.52 25.21
C LYS A 199 20.76 -25.11 26.23
N LEU A 200 21.47 -24.01 25.96
CA LEU A 200 22.49 -23.49 26.86
C LEU A 200 21.91 -23.06 28.21
N THR A 201 20.75 -22.40 28.23
CA THR A 201 20.05 -22.06 29.46
C THR A 201 19.66 -23.30 30.25
N SER A 202 19.13 -24.33 29.60
CA SER A 202 18.76 -25.60 30.27
C SER A 202 19.96 -26.35 30.83
N ALA A 203 21.07 -26.38 30.09
CA ALA A 203 22.33 -26.99 30.53
C ALA A 203 22.91 -26.25 31.73
N ASN A 204 22.88 -24.91 31.72
CA ASN A 204 23.33 -24.09 32.83
C ASN A 204 22.46 -24.31 34.10
N ALA A 205 21.13 -24.37 33.94
CA ALA A 205 20.23 -24.68 35.05
C ALA A 205 20.52 -26.06 35.67
N LYS A 206 20.78 -27.08 34.84
CA LYS A 206 21.16 -28.41 35.30
C LYS A 206 22.51 -28.40 36.02
N ALA A 207 23.53 -27.75 35.46
CA ALA A 207 24.83 -27.61 36.10
C ALA A 207 24.72 -26.93 37.47
N HIS A 208 23.85 -25.93 37.60
CA HIS A 208 23.57 -25.27 38.87
C HIS A 208 22.93 -26.23 39.89
N GLN A 209 21.96 -27.06 39.48
CA GLN A 209 21.38 -28.09 40.34
C GLN A 209 22.41 -29.14 40.76
N ASP A 210 23.29 -29.57 39.85
CA ASP A 210 24.35 -30.55 40.14
C ASP A 210 25.34 -29.99 41.17
N ILE A 211 25.69 -28.69 41.07
CA ILE A 211 26.53 -28.00 42.06
C ILE A 211 25.87 -27.99 43.44
N LEU A 212 24.58 -27.65 43.53
CA LEU A 212 23.83 -27.68 44.78
C LEU A 212 23.73 -29.09 45.37
N ALA A 213 23.51 -30.11 44.52
CA ALA A 213 23.48 -31.51 44.94
C ALA A 213 24.84 -31.95 45.49
N LEU A 214 25.94 -31.60 44.83
CA LEU A 214 27.31 -31.87 45.30
C LEU A 214 27.60 -31.20 46.64
N GLN A 215 27.22 -29.93 46.82
CA GLN A 215 27.35 -29.24 48.11
C GLN A 215 26.63 -30.00 49.23
N SER A 216 25.37 -30.41 49.01
CA SER A 216 24.61 -31.19 50.00
C SER A 216 25.22 -32.57 50.29
N ALA A 217 25.90 -33.18 49.31
CA ALA A 217 26.55 -34.48 49.48
C ALA A 217 27.84 -34.33 50.31
N ILE A 218 28.60 -33.26 50.09
CA ILE A 218 29.78 -32.91 50.88
C ILE A 218 29.37 -32.64 52.33
N GLU A 219 28.34 -31.83 52.57
CA GLU A 219 27.85 -31.54 53.93
C GLU A 219 27.43 -32.82 54.67
N ARG A 220 26.70 -33.73 53.99
CA ARG A 220 26.33 -35.03 54.55
C ARG A 220 27.54 -35.91 54.84
N ALA A 221 28.52 -35.93 53.96
CA ALA A 221 29.75 -36.69 54.16
C ALA A 221 30.55 -36.16 55.36
N GLU A 222 30.64 -34.84 55.52
CA GLU A 222 31.27 -34.22 56.69
C GLU A 222 30.53 -34.54 57.99
N GLN A 223 29.20 -34.45 58.01
CA GLN A 223 28.39 -34.80 59.19
C GLN A 223 28.54 -36.27 59.56
N SER A 224 28.47 -37.16 58.57
CA SER A 224 28.71 -38.60 58.74
C SER A 224 30.10 -38.87 59.33
N PHE A 225 31.13 -38.23 58.79
CA PHE A 225 32.50 -38.37 59.26
C PHE A 225 32.66 -37.89 60.70
N LYS A 226 32.12 -36.70 61.05
CA LYS A 226 32.11 -36.17 62.42
C LYS A 226 31.40 -37.10 63.40
N SER A 227 30.23 -37.63 63.02
CA SER A 227 29.48 -38.58 63.85
C SER A 227 30.26 -39.87 64.08
N ARG A 228 30.92 -40.39 63.05
CA ARG A 228 31.72 -41.63 63.14
C ARG A 228 32.98 -41.44 64.00
N ILE A 229 33.63 -40.28 63.92
CA ILE A 229 34.72 -39.91 64.85
C ILE A 229 34.20 -39.86 66.29
N GLY A 230 33.04 -39.25 66.53
CA GLY A 230 32.42 -39.22 67.86
C GLY A 230 32.18 -40.62 68.42
N GLN A 231 31.56 -41.50 67.65
CA GLN A 231 31.33 -42.91 68.04
C GLN A 231 32.64 -43.65 68.31
N MET A 232 33.67 -43.45 67.49
CA MET A 232 34.97 -44.07 67.69
C MET A 232 35.65 -43.57 68.97
N SER A 233 35.51 -42.27 69.28
CA SER A 233 35.99 -41.68 70.54
C SER A 233 35.29 -42.33 71.74
N ASP A 234 33.97 -42.48 71.71
CA ASP A 234 33.19 -43.13 72.77
C ASP A 234 33.56 -44.62 72.94
N GLU A 235 33.79 -45.33 71.84
CA GLU A 235 34.21 -46.75 71.85
C GLU A 235 35.62 -46.90 72.46
N ILE A 236 36.56 -46.02 72.08
CA ILE A 236 37.91 -45.96 72.66
C ILE A 236 37.82 -45.69 74.16
N GLU A 237 36.99 -44.74 74.58
CA GLU A 237 36.79 -44.41 76.00
C GLU A 237 36.22 -45.60 76.77
N ARG A 238 35.22 -46.30 76.22
CA ARG A 238 34.67 -47.53 76.82
C ARG A 238 35.69 -48.67 76.90
N ALA A 239 36.52 -48.84 75.87
CA ALA A 239 37.57 -49.87 75.87
C ALA A 239 38.65 -49.55 76.92
N LEU A 240 39.04 -48.28 77.05
CA LEU A 240 39.90 -47.79 78.11
C LEU A 240 39.29 -48.06 79.50
N SER A 241 38.04 -47.67 79.73
CA SER A 241 37.34 -47.94 81.00
C SER A 241 37.28 -49.44 81.31
N ARG A 242 36.95 -50.31 80.35
CA ARG A 242 36.99 -51.78 80.56
C ARG A 242 38.37 -52.30 80.92
N THR A 243 39.43 -51.76 80.31
CA THR A 243 40.82 -52.17 80.58
C THR A 243 41.26 -51.70 81.97
N PHE A 244 40.75 -50.55 82.45
CA PHE A 244 41.00 -50.06 83.80
C PHE A 244 40.13 -50.72 84.87
N ASP A 245 38.92 -51.19 84.55
CA ASP A 245 37.96 -51.79 85.49
C ASP A 245 38.23 -53.29 85.75
N GLN A 246 39.11 -53.92 84.98
CA GLN A 246 39.52 -55.30 85.19
C GLN A 246 40.47 -55.39 86.39
N GLN A 247 39.90 -55.68 87.57
CA GLN A 247 40.57 -55.98 88.86
C GLN A 247 41.62 -57.13 88.81
N ASP A 248 41.90 -57.69 87.64
CA ASP A 248 42.89 -58.75 87.43
C ASP A 248 44.35 -58.26 87.46
N ILE A 249 44.62 -56.96 87.25
CA ILE A 249 46.00 -56.43 87.32
C ILE A 249 46.54 -56.51 88.76
N VAL A 250 45.70 -56.24 89.77
CA VAL A 250 46.10 -56.33 91.18
C VAL A 250 46.28 -57.78 91.61
N ASN A 251 45.48 -58.71 91.09
CA ASN A 251 45.62 -60.15 91.37
C ASN A 251 46.83 -60.77 90.65
N GLY A 252 47.12 -60.35 89.42
CA GLY A 252 48.30 -60.76 88.65
C GLY A 252 49.62 -60.32 89.30
N LEU A 253 49.69 -59.08 89.79
CA LEU A 253 50.86 -58.61 90.57
C LEU A 253 51.05 -59.39 91.87
N ARG A 254 49.95 -59.79 92.54
CA ARG A 254 50.01 -60.61 93.77
C ARG A 254 50.49 -62.05 93.50
N ALA A 255 50.12 -62.62 92.37
CA ALA A 255 50.59 -63.93 91.93
C ALA A 255 52.08 -63.90 91.57
N PHE A 256 52.55 -62.84 90.89
CA PHE A 256 53.96 -62.66 90.54
C PHE A 256 54.84 -62.45 91.79
N ALA A 257 54.37 -61.68 92.76
CA ALA A 257 55.06 -61.52 94.05
C ALA A 257 55.15 -62.82 94.86
N ARG A 258 54.18 -63.73 94.74
CA ARG A 258 54.28 -65.08 95.36
C ARG A 258 55.33 -65.94 94.67
N LEU A 259 55.45 -65.85 93.35
CA LEU A 259 56.39 -66.67 92.57
C LEU A 259 57.85 -66.33 92.88
N ILE A 260 58.16 -65.04 93.06
CA ILE A 260 59.50 -64.56 93.45
C ILE A 260 59.86 -64.97 94.89
N LYS A 261 58.88 -65.16 95.77
CA LYS A 261 59.14 -65.57 97.16
C LYS A 261 59.45 -67.07 97.31
N SER A 262 59.21 -67.88 96.27
CA SER A 262 59.44 -69.33 96.28
C SER A 262 60.68 -69.79 95.50
N ALA A 263 61.52 -68.85 95.04
CA ALA A 263 62.81 -69.09 94.37
C ALA A 263 63.95 -68.52 95.23
#